data_AF-A0A8C0L833-F1
#
_entry.id   AF-A0A8C0L833-F1
#
_cell.length_a   1.000
_cell.length_b   1.000
_cell.length_c   1.000
_cell.angle_alpha   90.00
_cell.angle_beta   90.00
_cell.angle_gamma   90.00
#
_symmetry.space_group_name_H-M   'P 1'
#
loop_
_entity.id
_entity.type
_entity.pdbx_description
1 polymer ?
#
loop_
_entity_poly.entity_id
_entity_poly.type
_entity_poly.pdbx_seq_one_letter_code
_entity_poly.pdbx_strand_id
1 'polypeptide(L)'
;MLRQGPRTPASGCYYLNPLTPEGQDMYLRFDQTTRRSPYRMSRILARQQLVTKIQQEIEAKEACGWLRAAGFPQYAQLYEDSQFPINILAVKNDHDFLEKDLVEPLYRRLNTLNKCASMKLDVNFQRKKKK
;
A
#
# COMPACT_ATOMS: atom_id res chain seq x y z
N MET A 1 18.77 -13.17 45.06
CA MET A 1 18.38 -14.03 43.91
C MET A 1 16.87 -14.27 44.01
N LEU A 2 16.05 -13.62 43.18
CA LEU A 2 14.60 -13.79 43.19
C LEU A 2 14.20 -14.85 42.15
N ARG A 3 13.70 -15.98 42.64
CA ARG A 3 13.20 -17.12 41.85
C ARG A 3 11.86 -16.74 41.21
N GLN A 4 11.77 -16.73 39.89
CA GLN A 4 10.48 -16.63 39.19
C GLN A 4 9.84 -18.03 39.11
N GLY A 5 8.63 -18.17 39.66
CA GLY A 5 7.80 -19.36 39.46
C GLY A 5 7.10 -19.35 38.09
N PRO A 6 6.58 -20.50 37.63
CA PRO A 6 5.90 -20.60 36.34
C PRO A 6 4.53 -19.90 36.41
N ARG A 7 4.25 -18.96 35.50
CA ARG A 7 2.90 -18.40 35.34
C ARG A 7 2.10 -19.29 34.40
N THR A 8 0.97 -19.79 34.89
CA THR A 8 -0.06 -20.49 34.12
C THR A 8 -0.65 -19.57 33.04
N PRO A 9 -1.00 -20.09 31.84
CA PRO A 9 -1.66 -19.27 30.82
C PRO A 9 -3.07 -18.93 31.30
N ALA A 10 -3.40 -17.64 31.31
CA ALA A 10 -4.70 -17.15 31.68
C ALA A 10 -5.76 -17.69 30.70
N SER A 11 -6.74 -18.38 31.27
CA SER A 11 -7.96 -18.81 30.61
C SER A 11 -8.78 -17.60 30.17
N GLY A 12 -9.28 -17.61 28.93
CA GLY A 12 -10.41 -16.78 28.52
C GLY A 12 -10.19 -16.00 27.22
N CYS A 13 -10.71 -16.54 26.11
CA CYS A 13 -11.50 -15.79 25.12
C CYS A 13 -12.05 -16.78 24.07
N TYR A 14 -13.30 -17.20 24.29
CA TYR A 14 -14.06 -18.12 23.47
C TYR A 14 -14.71 -17.36 22.31
N TYR A 15 -13.99 -17.01 21.24
CA TYR A 15 -14.61 -16.59 19.96
C TYR A 15 -13.67 -16.94 18.79
N LEU A 16 -13.67 -18.20 18.36
CA LEU A 16 -13.00 -18.62 17.14
C LEU A 16 -13.93 -18.37 15.94
N ASN A 17 -13.62 -17.35 15.13
CA ASN A 17 -13.94 -17.39 13.70
C ASN A 17 -12.78 -18.07 12.95
N PRO A 18 -13.02 -18.81 11.85
CA PRO A 18 -12.00 -19.62 11.20
C PRO A 18 -11.01 -18.70 10.46
N LEU A 19 -9.85 -18.43 11.07
CA LEU A 19 -8.75 -17.75 10.38
C LEU A 19 -8.23 -18.66 9.26
N THR A 20 -8.12 -18.09 8.06
CA THR A 20 -7.50 -18.70 6.89
C THR A 20 -6.06 -19.15 7.20
N PRO A 21 -5.47 -20.08 6.42
CA PRO A 21 -4.11 -20.57 6.66
C PRO A 21 -3.05 -19.46 6.82
N GLU A 22 -3.22 -18.33 6.13
CA GLU A 22 -2.36 -17.15 6.21
C GLU A 22 -2.53 -16.40 7.54
N GLY A 23 -3.75 -16.39 8.09
CA GLY A 23 -4.05 -15.83 9.40
C GLY A 23 -3.41 -16.63 10.54
N GLN A 24 -3.28 -17.95 10.36
CA GLN A 24 -2.59 -18.81 11.32
C GLN A 24 -1.08 -18.58 11.31
N ASP A 25 -0.46 -18.42 10.13
CA ASP A 25 0.98 -18.08 10.03
C ASP A 25 1.27 -16.69 10.62
N MET A 26 0.36 -15.74 10.42
CA MET A 26 0.43 -14.41 11.03
C MET A 26 0.33 -14.48 12.56
N TYR A 27 -0.57 -15.29 13.11
CA TYR A 27 -0.74 -15.48 14.55
C TYR A 27 0.47 -16.19 15.19
N LEU A 28 1.01 -17.22 14.53
CA LEU A 28 2.21 -17.95 14.98
C LEU A 28 3.48 -17.08 14.91
N ARG A 29 3.61 -16.23 13.87
CA ARG A 29 4.62 -15.16 13.80
C ARG A 29 4.44 -14.16 14.93
N PHE A 30 3.20 -13.79 15.25
CA PHE A 30 2.90 -12.85 16.34
C PHE A 30 3.29 -13.41 17.71
N ASP A 31 3.05 -14.69 17.97
CA ASP A 31 3.41 -15.32 19.24
C ASP A 31 4.93 -15.36 19.46
N GLN A 32 5.74 -15.40 18.40
CA GLN A 32 7.20 -15.23 18.50
C GLN A 32 7.63 -13.78 18.81
N THR A 33 6.78 -12.78 18.54
CA THR A 33 7.10 -11.35 18.75
C THR A 33 6.77 -10.84 20.16
N THR A 34 5.98 -11.55 20.96
CA THR A 34 5.71 -11.21 22.38
C THR A 34 6.97 -11.19 23.25
N ARG A 35 8.09 -11.78 22.78
CA ARG A 35 9.41 -11.67 23.43
C ARG A 35 10.13 -10.33 23.24
N ARG A 36 9.62 -9.42 22.41
CA ARG A 36 10.27 -8.13 22.13
C ARG A 36 9.56 -7.00 22.86
N SER A 37 10.34 -6.09 23.45
CA SER A 37 9.81 -4.87 24.09
C SER A 37 8.85 -4.14 23.13
N PRO A 38 7.68 -3.67 23.61
CA PRO A 38 6.72 -2.91 22.80
C PRO A 38 7.37 -1.75 22.03
N TYR A 39 8.35 -1.08 22.64
CA TYR A 39 9.13 -0.02 22.00
C TYR A 39 9.89 -0.49 20.76
N ARG A 40 10.48 -1.69 20.80
CA ARG A 40 11.17 -2.27 19.65
C ARG A 40 10.17 -2.57 18.52
N MET A 41 8.96 -3.02 18.84
CA MET A 41 7.91 -3.27 17.85
C MET A 41 7.41 -1.99 17.22
N SER A 42 7.13 -0.96 18.01
CA SER A 42 6.76 0.37 17.50
C SER A 42 7.80 0.92 16.52
N ARG A 43 9.10 0.79 16.83
CA ARG A 43 10.18 1.23 15.93
C ARG A 43 10.25 0.44 14.62
N ILE A 44 9.98 -0.86 14.64
CA ILE A 44 9.95 -1.68 13.42
C ILE A 44 8.77 -1.27 12.54
N LEU A 45 7.58 -1.12 13.12
CA LEU A 45 6.38 -0.72 12.39
C LEU A 45 6.53 0.68 11.78
N ALA A 46 7.06 1.65 12.54
CA ALA A 46 7.32 2.99 12.02
C ALA A 46 8.30 3.00 10.85
N ARG A 47 9.37 2.18 10.93
CA ARG A 47 10.31 1.99 9.80
C ARG A 47 9.62 1.36 8.59
N GLN A 48 8.82 0.32 8.81
CA GLN A 48 8.07 -0.35 7.75
C GLN A 48 7.14 0.63 7.03
N GLN A 49 6.38 1.42 7.80
CA GLN A 49 5.47 2.45 7.27
C GLN A 49 6.23 3.50 6.44
N LEU A 50 7.39 3.96 6.92
CA LEU A 50 8.22 4.92 6.18
C LEU A 50 8.72 4.33 4.86
N VAL A 51 9.22 3.09 4.88
CA VAL A 51 9.70 2.40 3.66
C VAL A 51 8.55 2.22 2.67
N THR A 52 7.38 1.79 3.13
CA THR A 52 6.19 1.67 2.27
C THR A 52 5.79 3.01 1.68
N LYS A 53 5.82 4.09 2.46
CA LYS A 53 5.50 5.43 1.97
C LYS A 53 6.46 5.88 0.88
N ILE A 54 7.77 5.74 1.09
CA ILE A 54 8.80 6.11 0.09
C ILE A 54 8.63 5.28 -1.18
N GLN A 55 8.41 3.98 -1.06
CA GLN A 55 8.21 3.09 -2.20
C GLN A 55 7.01 3.54 -3.04
N GLN A 56 5.90 3.89 -2.39
CA GLN A 56 4.70 4.38 -3.08
C GLN A 56 4.91 5.73 -3.76
N GLU A 57 5.65 6.65 -3.14
CA GLU A 57 5.99 7.94 -3.76
C GLU A 57 6.83 7.74 -5.03
N ILE A 58 7.77 6.80 -5.02
CA ILE A 58 8.58 6.44 -6.19
C ILE A 58 7.67 5.83 -7.27
N GLU A 59 6.87 4.83 -6.93
CA GLU A 59 5.98 4.15 -7.87
C GLU A 59 4.96 5.10 -8.51
N ALA A 60 4.40 6.02 -7.72
CA ALA A 60 3.48 7.03 -8.23
C ALA A 60 4.19 7.99 -9.20
N LYS A 61 5.40 8.43 -8.86
CA LYS A 61 6.19 9.32 -9.73
C LYS A 61 6.59 8.64 -11.03
N GLU A 62 7.00 7.38 -10.98
CA GLU A 62 7.32 6.59 -12.17
C GLU A 62 6.09 6.33 -13.03
N ALA A 63 4.95 5.99 -12.43
CA ALA A 63 3.69 5.80 -13.15
C ALA A 63 3.24 7.09 -13.85
N CYS A 64 3.26 8.24 -13.15
CA CYS A 64 2.96 9.54 -13.75
C CYS A 64 3.95 9.92 -14.86
N GLY A 65 5.25 9.64 -14.69
CA GLY A 65 6.28 9.87 -15.70
C GLY A 65 6.03 9.03 -16.95
N TRP A 66 5.72 7.74 -16.78
CA TRP A 66 5.38 6.83 -17.86
C TRP A 66 4.11 7.29 -18.60
N LEU A 67 3.05 7.65 -17.88
CA LEU A 67 1.78 8.12 -18.47
C LEU A 67 2.00 9.36 -19.35
N ARG A 68 2.83 10.32 -18.90
CA ARG A 68 3.20 11.48 -19.72
C ARG A 68 3.97 11.09 -20.98
N ALA A 69 4.94 10.19 -20.86
CA ALA A 69 5.77 9.74 -21.99
C ALA A 69 4.98 8.91 -23.01
N ALA A 70 4.03 8.09 -22.55
CA ALA A 70 3.19 7.24 -23.37
C ALA A 70 2.05 8.00 -24.07
N GLY A 71 1.93 9.32 -23.87
CA GLY A 71 0.89 10.14 -24.49
C GLY A 71 -0.44 10.19 -23.73
N PHE A 72 -0.45 9.78 -22.45
CA PHE A 72 -1.62 9.85 -21.56
C PHE A 72 -1.46 10.87 -20.41
N PRO A 73 -1.14 12.15 -20.68
CA PRO A 73 -0.90 13.14 -19.63
C PRO A 73 -2.13 13.41 -18.76
N GLN A 74 -3.34 13.19 -19.27
CA GLN A 74 -4.60 13.41 -18.55
C GLN A 74 -4.69 12.58 -17.25
N TYR A 75 -4.26 11.32 -17.26
CA TYR A 75 -4.31 10.48 -16.07
C TYR A 75 -3.27 10.89 -15.02
N ALA A 76 -2.09 11.35 -15.44
CA ALA A 76 -1.11 11.91 -14.52
C ALA A 76 -1.65 13.18 -13.85
N GLN A 77 -2.36 14.02 -14.59
CA GLN A 77 -2.99 15.24 -14.08
C GLN A 77 -4.07 14.93 -13.04
N LEU A 78 -4.94 13.93 -13.31
CA LEU A 78 -5.96 13.47 -12.37
C LEU A 78 -5.34 13.01 -11.03
N TYR A 79 -4.18 12.37 -11.05
CA TYR A 79 -3.49 11.97 -9.83
C TYR A 79 -2.93 13.17 -9.05
N GLU A 80 -2.32 14.14 -9.74
CA GLU A 80 -1.82 15.38 -9.12
C GLU A 80 -2.94 16.22 -8.50
N ASP A 81 -4.12 16.21 -9.13
CA ASP A 81 -5.32 16.89 -8.62
C ASP A 81 -6.08 16.04 -7.57
N SER A 82 -5.50 14.93 -7.10
CA SER A 82 -6.06 14.04 -6.07
C SER A 82 -7.44 13.46 -6.42
N GLN A 83 -7.71 13.25 -7.71
CA GLN A 83 -8.98 12.67 -8.19
C GLN A 83 -8.97 11.15 -8.25
N PHE A 84 -7.88 10.52 -7.82
CA PHE A 84 -7.81 9.08 -7.65
C PHE A 84 -8.47 8.66 -6.32
N PRO A 85 -9.07 7.45 -6.23
CA PRO A 85 -9.04 6.39 -7.24
C PRO A 85 -10.07 6.56 -8.37
N ILE A 86 -9.70 6.12 -9.58
CA ILE A 86 -10.57 6.12 -10.76
C ILE A 86 -11.05 4.70 -11.12
N ASN A 87 -12.19 4.61 -11.82
CA ASN A 87 -12.74 3.33 -12.27
C ASN A 87 -11.98 2.78 -13.49
N ILE A 88 -11.15 1.74 -13.27
CA ILE A 88 -10.36 1.10 -14.33
C ILE A 88 -11.22 0.39 -15.38
N LEU A 89 -12.40 -0.12 -15.02
CA LEU A 89 -13.28 -0.78 -15.97
C LEU A 89 -13.83 0.19 -17.01
N ALA A 90 -14.16 1.41 -16.59
CA ALA A 90 -14.58 2.47 -17.50
C ALA A 90 -13.45 2.83 -18.47
N VAL A 91 -12.24 3.06 -17.93
CA VAL A 91 -11.03 3.29 -18.73
C VAL A 91 -10.74 2.14 -19.70
N LYS A 92 -11.10 0.90 -19.33
CA LYS A 92 -10.91 -0.24 -20.20
C LYS A 92 -11.81 -0.22 -21.43
N ASN A 93 -13.05 0.18 -21.25
CA ASN A 93 -14.00 0.31 -22.34
C ASN A 93 -13.67 1.51 -23.23
N ASP A 94 -13.19 2.61 -22.64
CA ASP A 94 -12.82 3.83 -23.40
C ASP A 94 -11.58 3.64 -24.29
N HIS A 95 -10.76 2.62 -24.01
CA HIS A 95 -9.49 2.33 -24.71
C HIS A 95 -9.49 0.94 -25.36
N ASP A 96 -10.66 0.41 -25.71
CA ASP A 96 -10.82 -0.88 -26.39
C ASP A 96 -10.16 -0.93 -27.79
N PHE A 97 -9.98 0.25 -28.40
CA PHE A 97 -9.32 0.45 -29.68
C PHE A 97 -7.78 0.35 -29.63
N LEU A 98 -7.18 0.41 -28.44
CA LEU A 98 -5.73 0.32 -28.29
C LEU A 98 -5.25 -1.13 -28.41
N GLU A 99 -4.04 -1.30 -28.97
CA GLU A 99 -3.40 -2.62 -29.02
C GLU A 99 -3.19 -3.17 -27.60
N LYS A 100 -3.36 -4.49 -27.45
CA LYS A 100 -3.26 -5.19 -26.16
C LYS A 100 -1.94 -4.89 -25.43
N ASP A 101 -0.87 -4.66 -26.18
CA ASP A 101 0.47 -4.41 -25.66
C ASP A 101 0.63 -2.99 -25.06
N LEU A 102 -0.22 -2.04 -25.42
CA LEU A 102 -0.28 -0.70 -24.85
C LEU A 102 -1.30 -0.60 -23.71
N VAL A 103 -2.34 -1.42 -23.79
CA VAL A 103 -3.46 -1.48 -22.84
C VAL A 103 -3.03 -2.02 -21.47
N GLU A 104 -2.33 -3.16 -21.45
CA GLU A 104 -1.96 -3.83 -20.20
C GLU A 104 -1.00 -2.98 -19.33
N PRO A 105 0.05 -2.34 -19.90
CA PRO A 105 0.89 -1.40 -19.14
C PRO A 105 0.11 -0.19 -18.60
N LEU A 106 -0.84 0.36 -19.38
CA LEU A 106 -1.67 1.49 -18.96
C LEU A 106 -2.46 1.13 -17.70
N TYR A 107 -3.21 0.03 -17.71
CA TYR A 107 -4.01 -0.38 -16.55
C TYR A 107 -3.16 -0.72 -15.35
N ARG A 108 -1.96 -1.29 -15.55
CA ARG A 108 -1.01 -1.53 -14.45
C ARG A 108 -0.61 -0.22 -13.77
N ARG A 109 -0.27 0.82 -14.54
CA ARG A 109 0.08 2.14 -13.98
C ARG A 109 -1.09 2.81 -13.27
N LEU A 110 -2.29 2.76 -13.85
CA LEU A 110 -3.47 3.33 -13.22
C LEU A 110 -3.84 2.60 -11.92
N ASN A 111 -3.70 1.28 -11.87
CA ASN A 111 -3.89 0.50 -10.64
C ASN A 111 -2.86 0.83 -9.56
N THR A 112 -1.60 1.06 -9.92
CA THR A 112 -0.58 1.57 -8.99
C THR A 112 -1.02 2.91 -8.39
N LEU A 113 -1.44 3.86 -9.22
CA LEU A 113 -1.91 5.17 -8.75
C LEU A 113 -3.17 5.07 -7.87
N ASN A 114 -4.12 4.18 -8.18
CA ASN A 114 -5.29 3.91 -7.33
C ASN A 114 -4.88 3.43 -5.93
N LYS A 115 -3.89 2.54 -5.84
CA LYS A 115 -3.36 2.03 -4.57
C LYS A 115 -2.66 3.14 -3.77
N CYS A 116 -1.83 3.94 -4.43
CA CYS A 116 -1.12 5.07 -3.81
C CYS A 116 -2.09 6.12 -3.25
N ALA A 117 -3.17 6.44 -3.98
CA ALA A 117 -4.17 7.41 -3.53
C ALA A 117 -5.01 6.91 -2.34
N SER A 118 -5.37 5.62 -2.34
CA SER A 118 -6.20 5.02 -1.28
C SER A 118 -5.51 5.04 0.09
N MET A 119 -4.18 5.05 0.11
CA MET A 119 -3.38 5.06 1.33
C MET A 119 -3.00 6.48 1.76
N LYS A 120 -3.94 7.45 1.71
CA LYS A 120 -3.79 8.85 2.16
C LYS A 120 -2.33 9.32 2.21
N LEU A 121 -1.68 9.30 1.05
CA LEU A 121 -0.41 9.97 0.91
C LEU A 121 -0.78 11.44 0.82
N ASP A 122 -0.48 12.23 1.86
CA ASP A 122 -0.44 13.69 1.75
C ASP A 122 0.68 14.06 0.76
N VAL A 123 0.46 13.80 -0.53
CA VAL A 123 1.35 14.19 -1.61
C VAL A 123 1.08 15.65 -1.87
N ASN A 124 1.68 16.50 -1.05
CA ASN A 124 1.81 17.91 -1.35
C ASN A 124 2.80 18.04 -2.52
N PHE A 125 2.35 17.73 -3.73
CA PHE A 125 3.05 18.08 -4.96
C PHE A 125 3.10 19.60 -4.98
N GLN A 126 4.17 20.17 -4.41
CA GLN A 126 4.53 21.55 -4.57
C GLN A 126 4.75 21.77 -6.06
N ARG A 127 3.67 22.12 -6.76
CA ARG A 127 3.61 22.49 -8.17
C ARG A 127 4.63 23.61 -8.33
N LYS A 128 5.84 23.28 -8.79
CA LYS A 128 6.77 24.27 -9.31
C LYS A 128 6.09 24.88 -10.54
N LYS A 129 5.38 26.00 -10.33
CA LYS A 129 4.95 26.90 -11.39
C LYS A 129 6.21 27.23 -12.20
N LYS A 130 6.28 26.74 -13.44
CA LYS A 130 7.20 27.28 -14.43
C LYS A 130 6.68 28.69 -14.73
N LYS A 131 7.52 29.69 -14.46
CA LYS A 131 7.34 31.07 -14.92
C LYS A 131 7.53 31.13 -16.43
#